data_AF-A0A1V5K636-F1
#
_entry.id   AF-A0A1V5K636-F1
#
_cell.length_a   1.000
_cell.length_b   1.000
_cell.length_c   1.000
_cell.angle_alpha   90.00
_cell.angle_beta   90.00
_cell.angle_gamma   90.00
#
_symmetry.space_group_name_H-M   'P 1'
#
loop_
_entity.id
_entity.type
_entity.pdbx_description
1 polymer ?
#
loop_
_entity_poly.entity_id
_entity_poly.type
_entity_poly.pdbx_seq_one_letter_code
_entity_poly.pdbx_strand_id
1 'polypeptide(L)'
;MKSLAVSNTLVRIKEDLDSHVGRTVRLKANQGRKRILEAEGILEQTYPKVFVVRIDENPRSVKRISYSYADVLTSTVEVSIDDADNGVETRIGCTG
;
A
#
# COMPACT_ATOMS: atom_id res chain seq x y z
N MET A 1 -26.55 10.90 6.79
CA MET A 1 -25.70 11.56 5.77
C MET A 1 -24.23 11.31 6.10
N LYS A 2 -23.69 10.12 5.82
CA LYS A 2 -22.27 9.78 6.00
C LYS A 2 -21.87 8.86 4.85
N SER A 3 -21.59 9.39 3.66
CA SER A 3 -21.06 8.50 2.60
C SER A 3 -20.31 9.16 1.44
N LEU A 4 -20.36 10.48 1.23
CA LEU A 4 -19.69 11.07 0.06
C LEU A 4 -18.18 11.33 0.26
N ALA A 5 -17.75 11.66 1.49
CA ALA A 5 -16.35 12.01 1.75
C ALA A 5 -15.42 10.78 1.75
N VAL A 6 -15.84 9.66 2.36
CA VAL A 6 -15.02 8.45 2.49
C VAL A 6 -14.77 7.77 1.14
N SER A 7 -15.80 7.73 0.29
CA SER A 7 -15.69 7.13 -1.04
C SER A 7 -14.69 7.88 -1.92
N ASN A 8 -14.63 9.21 -1.83
CA ASN A 8 -13.68 10.01 -2.62
C ASN A 8 -12.23 9.72 -2.21
N THR A 9 -11.97 9.60 -0.91
CA THR A 9 -10.61 9.31 -0.41
C THR A 9 -10.13 7.91 -0.81
N LEU A 10 -10.99 6.89 -0.74
CA LEU A 10 -10.63 5.53 -1.19
C LEU A 10 -10.32 5.48 -2.69
N VAL A 11 -11.04 6.26 -3.49
CA VAL A 11 -10.78 6.40 -4.93
C VAL A 11 -9.40 7.03 -5.17
N ARG A 12 -9.06 8.11 -4.46
CA ARG A 12 -7.74 8.74 -4.56
C ARG A 12 -6.61 7.80 -4.18
N ILE A 13 -6.73 7.10 -3.05
CA ILE A 13 -5.74 6.10 -2.62
C ILE A 13 -5.55 5.04 -3.71
N LYS A 14 -6.65 4.60 -4.34
CA LYS A 14 -6.57 3.67 -5.46
C LYS A 14 -5.86 4.29 -6.66
N GLU A 15 -6.21 5.50 -7.09
CA GLU A 15 -5.60 6.19 -8.23
C GLU A 15 -4.09 6.42 -8.03
N ASP A 16 -3.69 6.79 -6.81
CA ASP A 16 -2.28 6.93 -6.45
C ASP A 16 -1.56 5.58 -6.58
N LEU A 17 -2.11 4.51 -5.99
CA LEU A 17 -1.53 3.16 -6.12
C LEU A 17 -1.48 2.67 -7.57
N ASP A 18 -2.53 2.89 -8.35
CA ASP A 18 -2.59 2.53 -9.77
C ASP A 18 -1.45 3.18 -10.56
N SER A 19 -1.11 4.42 -10.24
CA SER A 19 -0.03 5.19 -10.88
C SER A 19 1.37 4.67 -10.56
N HIS A 20 1.49 3.80 -9.54
CA HIS A 20 2.74 3.26 -9.04
C HIS A 20 2.83 1.73 -9.14
N VAL A 21 1.92 1.08 -9.87
CA VAL A 21 2.01 -0.35 -10.18
C VAL A 21 3.33 -0.67 -10.89
N GLY A 22 3.99 -1.73 -10.46
CA GLY A 22 5.31 -2.16 -10.91
C GLY A 22 6.48 -1.54 -10.15
N ARG A 23 6.24 -0.60 -9.23
CA ARG A 23 7.29 0.03 -8.42
C ARG A 23 7.54 -0.72 -7.11
N THR A 24 8.74 -0.53 -6.56
CA THR A 24 9.08 -1.00 -5.23
C THR A 24 8.32 -0.20 -4.17
N VAL A 25 7.72 -0.91 -3.25
CA VAL A 25 6.96 -0.36 -2.14
C VAL A 25 7.37 -1.00 -0.83
N ARG A 26 7.39 -0.19 0.23
CA ARG A 26 7.53 -0.64 1.62
C ARG A 26 6.17 -0.57 2.29
N LEU A 27 5.80 -1.68 2.91
CA LEU A 27 4.58 -1.84 3.66
C LEU A 27 4.92 -1.89 5.15
N LYS A 28 4.21 -1.12 5.95
CA LYS A 28 4.28 -1.16 7.41
C LYS A 28 2.90 -1.42 7.97
N ALA A 29 2.64 -2.66 8.38
CA ALA A 29 1.34 -3.09 8.86
C ALA A 29 1.31 -3.27 10.38
N ASN A 30 0.28 -2.72 11.02
CA ASN A 30 0.03 -2.84 12.45
C ASN A 30 -0.75 -4.13 12.75
N GLN A 31 -0.08 -5.20 13.18
CA GLN A 31 -0.70 -6.50 13.49
C GLN A 31 -1.12 -6.66 14.96
N GLY A 32 -1.14 -5.58 15.75
CA GLY A 32 -1.65 -5.59 17.14
C GLY A 32 -0.78 -4.80 18.14
N ARG A 33 -0.95 -5.06 19.44
CA ARG A 33 -0.42 -4.23 20.56
C ARG A 33 1.11 -4.09 20.66
N LYS A 34 1.90 -4.78 19.83
CA LYS A 34 3.37 -4.63 19.80
C LYS A 34 4.05 -5.24 18.56
N ARG A 35 3.26 -5.56 17.52
CA ARG A 35 3.77 -6.24 16.32
C ARG A 35 3.56 -5.34 15.12
N ILE A 36 4.67 -4.83 14.60
CA ILE A 36 4.74 -4.11 13.33
C ILE A 36 5.36 -5.08 12.34
N LEU A 37 4.66 -5.33 11.23
CA LEU A 37 5.21 -6.06 10.11
C LEU A 37 5.71 -5.04 9.09
N GLU A 38 7.01 -5.03 8.86
CA GLU A 38 7.64 -4.27 7.78
C GLU A 38 8.00 -5.26 6.67
N ALA A 39 7.54 -4.99 5.46
CA ALA A 39 7.80 -5.82 4.30
C ALA A 39 8.10 -4.92 3.09
N GLU A 40 9.09 -5.31 2.29
CA GLU A 40 9.46 -4.62 1.05
C GLU A 40 9.14 -5.54 -0.14
N GLY A 41 8.59 -4.96 -1.20
CA GLY A 41 8.29 -5.72 -2.40
C GLY A 41 7.81 -4.85 -3.54
N ILE A 42 7.28 -5.47 -4.58
CA ILE A 42 6.80 -4.78 -5.77
C ILE A 42 5.29 -4.70 -5.73
N LEU A 43 4.72 -3.51 -5.95
CA LEU A 43 3.28 -3.34 -6.15
C LEU A 43 2.90 -4.04 -7.46
N GLU A 44 2.41 -5.28 -7.38
CA GLU A 44 2.25 -6.15 -8.54
C GLU A 44 1.00 -5.75 -9.33
N GLN A 45 -0.14 -5.59 -8.65
CA GLN A 45 -1.43 -5.28 -9.26
C GLN A 45 -2.37 -4.58 -8.28
N THR A 46 -3.31 -3.81 -8.82
CA THR A 46 -4.41 -3.18 -8.08
C THR A 46 -5.75 -3.69 -8.62
N TYR A 47 -6.71 -3.86 -7.72
CA TYR A 47 -8.06 -4.36 -8.00
C TYR A 47 -9.09 -3.44 -7.34
N PRO A 48 -10.37 -3.45 -7.76
CA PRO A 48 -11.37 -2.49 -7.26
C PRO A 48 -11.51 -2.34 -5.74
N LYS A 49 -11.08 -3.34 -4.94
CA LYS A 49 -11.18 -3.31 -3.48
C LYS A 49 -9.85 -3.51 -2.74
N VAL A 50 -8.83 -4.01 -3.42
CA VAL A 50 -7.57 -4.45 -2.81
C VAL A 50 -6.41 -4.22 -3.77
N PHE A 51 -5.21 -4.09 -3.23
CA PHE A 51 -3.98 -4.11 -4.01
C PHE A 51 -3.11 -5.30 -3.57
N VAL A 52 -2.25 -5.76 -4.47
CA VAL A 52 -1.39 -6.93 -4.28
C VAL A 52 0.05 -6.50 -4.39
N VAL A 53 0.83 -6.84 -3.36
CA VAL A 53 2.28 -6.62 -3.32
C VAL A 53 2.97 -7.97 -3.31
N ARG A 54 3.95 -8.12 -4.21
CA ARG A 54 4.81 -9.27 -4.28
C ARG A 54 6.07 -9.02 -3.46
N ILE A 55 6.21 -9.78 -2.39
CA ILE A 55 7.35 -9.75 -1.48
C ILE A 55 8.34 -10.84 -1.90
N ASP A 56 9.52 -10.40 -2.34
CA ASP A 56 10.60 -11.27 -2.85
C ASP A 56 11.70 -11.44 -1.77
N GLU A 57 11.31 -11.72 -0.52
CA GLU A 57 12.23 -11.90 0.62
C GLU A 57 13.07 -13.18 0.55
N ASN A 58 12.66 -14.18 -0.25
CA ASN A 58 13.34 -15.48 -0.31
C ASN A 58 13.35 -16.04 -1.74
N PRO A 59 14.52 -16.39 -2.31
CA PRO A 59 14.63 -16.90 -3.69
C PRO A 59 13.87 -18.22 -3.95
N ARG A 60 13.43 -18.91 -2.89
CA ARG A 60 12.65 -20.17 -3.00
C ARG A 60 11.14 -19.99 -2.81
N SER A 61 10.67 -18.80 -2.42
CA SER A 61 9.25 -18.57 -2.16
C SER A 61 8.86 -17.12 -2.43
N VAL A 62 8.08 -16.93 -3.50
CA VAL A 62 7.42 -15.65 -3.78
C VAL A 62 6.19 -15.54 -2.90
N LYS A 63 6.14 -14.54 -2.03
CA LYS A 63 4.97 -14.28 -1.18
C LYS A 63 4.16 -13.12 -1.78
N ARG A 64 2.86 -13.31 -1.94
CA ARG A 64 1.94 -12.23 -2.33
C ARG A 64 1.08 -11.85 -1.15
N ILE A 65 1.04 -10.56 -0.85
CA ILE A 65 0.23 -10.01 0.23
C ILE A 65 -0.76 -9.04 -0.40
N SER A 66 -2.02 -9.13 0.01
CA SER A 66 -3.06 -8.20 -0.41
C SER A 66 -3.58 -7.39 0.76
N TYR A 67 -3.76 -6.09 0.55
CA TYR A 67 -4.38 -5.17 1.50
C TYR A 67 -5.51 -4.40 0.83
N SER A 68 -6.46 -3.92 1.62
CA SER A 68 -7.54 -3.06 1.13
C SER A 68 -7.14 -1.59 1.18
N TYR A 69 -7.80 -0.77 0.35
CA TYR A 69 -7.66 0.69 0.42
C TYR A 69 -8.15 1.25 1.76
N ALA A 70 -9.08 0.55 2.41
CA ALA A 70 -9.53 0.90 3.75
C ALA A 70 -8.42 0.72 4.78
N ASP A 71 -7.57 -0.31 4.66
CA ASP A 71 -6.44 -0.52 5.58
C ASP A 71 -5.42 0.63 5.49
N VAL A 72 -5.23 1.19 4.29
CA VAL A 72 -4.39 2.38 4.07
C VAL A 72 -5.04 3.61 4.69
N LEU A 73 -6.35 3.79 4.45
CA LEU A 73 -7.14 4.88 5.01
C LEU A 73 -7.13 4.88 6.55
N THR A 74 -7.20 3.71 7.19
CA THR A 74 -7.20 3.55 8.64
C THR A 74 -5.81 3.44 9.26
N SER A 75 -4.74 3.67 8.47
CA SER A 75 -3.34 3.52 8.89
C SER A 75 -3.05 2.15 9.52
N THR A 76 -3.83 1.13 9.13
CA THR A 76 -3.59 -0.26 9.49
C THR A 76 -2.42 -0.82 8.70
N VAL A 77 -2.27 -0.35 7.46
CA VAL A 77 -1.05 -0.48 6.67
C VAL A 77 -0.62 0.89 6.14
N GLU A 78 0.64 1.23 6.31
CA GLU A 78 1.26 2.38 5.66
C GLU A 78 2.00 1.88 4.42
N VAL A 79 1.85 2.61 3.31
CA VAL A 79 2.49 2.27 2.03
C VAL A 79 3.42 3.41 1.65
N SER A 80 4.69 3.10 1.49
CA SER A 80 5.71 3.99 0.95
C SER A 80 6.18 3.48 -0.40
N ILE A 81 6.30 4.36 -1.39
CA ILE A 81 6.85 4.03 -2.71
C ILE A 81 8.27 4.56 -2.77
N ASP A 82 9.18 3.69 -3.17
CA ASP A 82 10.58 4.04 -3.41
C ASP A 82 10.71 4.56 -4.85
N ASP A 83 10.90 5.87 -4.99
CA ASP A 83 11.17 6.49 -6.29
C ASP A 83 12.68 6.48 -6.55
N ALA A 84 13.15 5.38 -7.15
CA ALA A 84 14.57 5.18 -7.43
C ALA A 84 15.18 6.24 -8.36
N ASP A 85 14.35 6.95 -9.13
CA ASP A 85 14.79 7.97 -10.10
C ASP A 85 15.03 9.33 -9.42
N ASN A 86 14.21 9.67 -8.41
CA ASN A 86 14.28 10.99 -7.75
C ASN A 86 14.84 10.95 -6.31
N GLY A 87 15.05 9.76 -5.73
CA GLY A 87 15.46 9.63 -4.32
C GLY A 87 14.42 10.14 -3.32
N VAL A 88 13.15 10.23 -3.75
CA VAL A 88 12.03 10.73 -2.94
C VAL A 88 11.14 9.55 -2.53
N GLU A 89 10.90 9.41 -1.23
CA GLU A 89 9.93 8.43 -0.70
C GLU A 89 8.52 9.04 -0.75
N THR A 90 7.62 8.46 -1.55
CA THR A 90 6.22 8.92 -1.64
C THR A 90 5.35 8.07 -0.73
N ARG A 91 4.72 8.68 0.29
CA ARG A 91 3.80 7.96 1.18
C ARG A 91 2.38 8.03 0.65
N ILE A 92 1.75 6.88 0.48
CA ILE A 92 0.36 6.77 0.05
C ILE A 92 -0.56 6.70 1.27
N GLY A 93 -1.54 7.59 1.30
CA GLY A 93 -2.52 7.70 2.38
C GLY A 93 -3.21 9.06 2.38
N CYS A 94 -3.95 9.37 3.44
CA CYS A 94 -4.53 10.69 3.60
C CYS A 94 -3.44 11.73 3.92
N THR A 95 -2.86 12.35 2.90
CA THR A 95 -2.29 13.69 3.03
C THR A 95 -3.47 14.65 3.24
N GLY A 96 -3.70 15.01 4.50
CA GLY A 96 -4.59 16.09 4.90
C GLY A 96 -3.95 17.45 4.68
#